data_AF-A0A238XK93-F1
#
_entry.id   AF-A0A238XK93-F1
#
_cell.length_a   1.000
_cell.length_b   1.000
_cell.length_c   1.000
_cell.angle_alpha   90.00
_cell.angle_beta   90.00
_cell.angle_gamma   90.00
#
_symmetry.space_group_name_H-M   'P 1'
#
loop_
_entity.id
_entity.type
_entity.pdbx_description
1 polymer ?
#
loop_
_entity_poly.entity_id
_entity_poly.type
_entity_poly.pdbx_seq_one_letter_code
_entity_poly.pdbx_strand_id
1 'polypeptide(L)'
;MLCALVSFVWQRGHGFVTAARRSTRVRWLTSALAVLVGVGTGVVAAAPQAWAALPTGQVAIGLGSDSDLRVLSSGTSSSTAVVAAPYTAGVSGTTILAQRWTLDMTIYVEEEITAGYKIKNAQTGQCLGRTATANNSPVIAKACSNEVAQLWTVPATAPNGGVQLQNMADYRCLDLAGGSTAANAPLRVSTCNSASTAWWQRWKLRYGTFSCDRRSNQRLLTGLCVSGSMPMTGAFGTWRNLPASYTPEARTQPNDLDNFIELRSRNSSNEDNQADGIEFGLHQALVQNAAVVHPYWTEWGPGGQEYHSVLNSEGGTAADGRNHSYMLMPTAAGGQWDVLYDFNLVGTTTRQEGAQFRDAYANLAVANPSSVSTAEAFQNRLQLYDVSGVWHRPYLTETSRTEPKTCSALPTDADPLWSEFNAPPWCMTTGLVTRNTTPVTVDYMSVKVPRTGSGLTALAPPHPTATTAAGTVGGVNQQALRDCLEKSPDTCLDTVAGLQDCVSARRICSSPDVSRATAVPISLDQARRAVSRHLAPAAAPTSSTSRPVAALDARLRAELPTLPAGSQVHVMTGNDRVHGFGANAENTYDGYVMVYDAARSVLLYACLGADCPQATR
;
A
#
# COMPACT_ATOMS: atom_id res chain seq x y z
N MET A 1 3.81 11.33 -47.45
CA MET A 1 4.51 12.60 -47.18
C MET A 1 5.54 12.30 -46.10
N LEU A 2 6.77 12.78 -46.28
CA LEU A 2 8.06 12.15 -45.91
C LEU A 2 8.21 11.48 -44.53
N CYS A 3 8.87 10.31 -44.56
CA CYS A 3 9.58 9.65 -43.47
C CYS A 3 10.81 10.44 -43.00
N ALA A 4 11.13 10.37 -41.71
CA ALA A 4 12.46 10.66 -41.18
C ALA A 4 12.87 9.58 -40.18
N LEU A 5 13.76 8.69 -40.64
CA LEU A 5 14.50 7.70 -39.85
C LEU A 5 15.77 8.38 -39.31
N VAL A 6 15.98 8.34 -38.00
CA VAL A 6 17.26 8.70 -37.36
C VAL A 6 17.93 7.40 -36.91
N SER A 7 19.00 7.02 -37.60
CA SER A 7 19.88 5.91 -37.21
C SER A 7 20.94 6.41 -36.23
N PHE A 8 21.03 5.78 -35.06
CA PHE A 8 22.17 5.95 -34.15
C PHE A 8 23.20 4.84 -34.39
N VAL A 9 24.39 5.24 -34.84
CA VAL A 9 25.57 4.38 -35.00
C VAL A 9 26.33 4.36 -33.68
N TRP A 10 26.53 3.19 -33.07
CA TRP A 10 27.39 3.01 -31.90
C TRP A 10 28.72 2.38 -32.33
N GLN A 11 29.80 3.15 -32.23
CA GLN A 11 31.17 2.72 -32.50
C GLN A 11 31.73 1.88 -31.35
N ARG A 12 32.27 0.71 -31.68
CA ARG A 12 33.12 -0.13 -30.81
C ARG A 12 34.50 0.49 -30.61
N GLY A 13 35.06 0.34 -29.42
CA GLY A 13 36.47 0.58 -29.15
C GLY A 13 37.00 -0.17 -27.92
N HIS A 14 37.98 -1.04 -28.18
CA HIS A 14 39.01 -1.59 -27.28
C HIS A 14 38.69 -2.72 -26.29
N GLY A 15 39.31 -3.88 -26.56
CA GLY A 15 39.59 -4.92 -25.56
C GLY A 15 40.98 -4.76 -24.95
N PHE A 16 41.33 -5.61 -23.98
CA PHE A 16 42.65 -6.25 -23.83
C PHE A 16 42.59 -7.35 -22.73
N VAL A 17 43.00 -8.55 -23.15
CA VAL A 17 43.85 -9.56 -22.50
C VAL A 17 43.46 -10.29 -21.20
N THR A 18 43.40 -11.61 -21.39
CA THR A 18 43.48 -12.80 -20.52
C THR A 18 44.60 -12.83 -19.48
N ALA A 19 44.32 -13.41 -18.30
CA ALA A 19 45.23 -14.38 -17.66
C ALA A 19 44.62 -15.19 -16.48
N ALA A 20 44.90 -16.49 -16.53
CA ALA A 20 45.29 -17.39 -15.43
C ALA A 20 44.26 -18.03 -14.47
N ARG A 21 44.11 -19.34 -14.71
CA ARG A 21 43.85 -20.47 -13.79
C ARG A 21 44.19 -20.23 -12.31
N ARG A 22 43.33 -20.71 -11.41
CA ARG A 22 43.72 -21.48 -10.21
C ARG A 22 42.63 -22.48 -9.81
N SER A 23 43.01 -23.75 -9.82
CA SER A 23 42.30 -24.87 -9.20
C SER A 23 42.57 -24.88 -7.69
N THR A 24 41.53 -25.03 -6.87
CA THR A 24 41.69 -25.37 -5.45
C THR A 24 40.78 -26.51 -5.07
N ARG A 25 41.42 -27.53 -4.51
CA ARG A 25 40.88 -28.82 -4.06
C ARG A 25 39.98 -28.61 -2.85
N VAL A 26 38.78 -29.19 -2.87
CA VAL A 26 37.91 -29.33 -1.70
C VAL A 26 38.37 -30.56 -0.91
N ARG A 27 38.84 -30.33 0.33
CA ARG A 27 39.13 -31.40 1.31
C ARG A 27 37.96 -31.50 2.28
N TRP A 28 37.45 -32.72 2.42
CA TRP A 28 36.55 -33.19 3.46
C TRP A 28 37.21 -33.07 4.83
N LEU A 29 36.47 -32.57 5.83
CA LEU A 29 36.81 -32.78 7.24
C LEU A 29 35.53 -32.98 8.06
N THR A 30 35.64 -34.01 8.89
CA THR A 30 34.66 -34.73 9.70
C THR A 30 34.12 -33.93 10.88
N SER A 31 32.83 -34.05 11.11
CA SER A 31 32.12 -33.62 12.32
C SER A 31 32.49 -34.52 13.51
N ALA A 32 32.88 -33.92 14.64
CA ALA A 32 32.94 -34.60 15.93
C ALA A 32 31.87 -34.00 16.84
N LEU A 33 31.00 -34.89 17.33
CA LEU A 33 29.87 -34.65 18.21
C LEU A 33 30.38 -34.55 19.65
N ALA A 34 30.04 -33.46 20.37
CA ALA A 34 30.21 -33.37 21.81
C ALA A 34 28.83 -33.13 22.44
N VAL A 35 28.33 -34.17 23.12
CA VAL A 35 27.10 -34.13 23.92
C VAL A 35 27.49 -33.68 25.33
N LEU A 36 27.00 -32.51 25.75
CA LEU A 36 27.07 -32.03 27.14
C LEU A 36 25.64 -32.02 27.69
N VAL A 37 25.39 -32.88 28.68
CA VAL A 37 24.15 -32.92 29.46
C VAL A 37 24.32 -31.94 30.62
N GLY A 38 23.65 -30.80 30.53
CA GLY A 38 23.51 -29.84 31.63
C GLY A 38 22.05 -29.80 32.09
N VAL A 39 21.79 -30.25 33.31
CA VAL A 39 20.49 -30.12 33.98
C VAL A 39 20.38 -28.70 34.52
N GLY A 40 19.68 -27.83 33.80
CA GLY A 40 19.35 -26.47 34.21
C GLY A 40 17.84 -26.28 34.30
N THR A 41 17.36 -25.73 35.42
CA THR A 41 15.98 -25.30 35.63
C THR A 41 15.59 -24.25 34.59
N GLY A 42 14.92 -24.69 33.53
CA GLY A 42 14.54 -23.86 32.39
C GLY A 42 13.35 -22.96 32.69
N VAL A 43 13.58 -21.66 32.70
CA VAL A 43 12.57 -20.68 32.30
C VAL A 43 12.18 -21.07 30.87
N VAL A 44 10.93 -21.48 30.65
CA VAL A 44 10.40 -21.75 29.31
C VAL A 44 10.30 -20.40 28.60
N ALA A 45 11.39 -19.96 27.98
CA ALA A 45 11.33 -18.92 26.97
C ALA A 45 10.41 -19.46 25.87
N ALA A 46 9.26 -18.80 25.67
CA ALA A 46 8.38 -19.11 24.56
C ALA A 46 9.22 -19.13 23.28
N ALA A 47 9.23 -20.27 22.58
CA ALA A 47 9.96 -20.39 21.32
C ALA A 47 9.49 -19.26 20.38
N PRO A 48 10.41 -18.56 19.69
CA PRO A 48 10.02 -17.54 18.74
C PRO A 48 9.04 -18.17 17.75
N GLN A 49 7.82 -17.62 17.68
CA GLN A 49 6.82 -18.09 16.72
C GLN A 49 7.45 -18.02 15.34
N ALA A 50 7.42 -19.13 14.59
CA ALA A 50 7.96 -19.16 13.23
C ALA A 50 7.06 -18.34 12.31
N TRP A 51 7.60 -17.28 11.70
CA TRP A 51 6.86 -16.43 10.78
C TRP A 51 6.86 -17.10 9.41
N ALA A 52 5.69 -17.46 8.89
CA ALA A 52 5.56 -17.89 7.51
C ALA A 52 5.28 -16.64 6.65
N ALA A 53 6.34 -16.07 6.06
CA ALA A 53 6.17 -15.14 4.97
C ALA A 53 5.69 -15.93 3.74
N LEU A 54 4.59 -15.54 3.12
CA LEU A 54 4.30 -16.02 1.78
C LEU A 54 5.41 -15.53 0.86
N PRO A 55 5.98 -16.39 -0.02
CA PRO A 55 6.83 -15.90 -1.08
C PRO A 55 6.02 -14.88 -1.87
N THR A 56 6.53 -13.65 -1.91
CA THR A 56 5.91 -12.46 -2.52
C THR A 56 5.54 -12.63 -4.00
N GLY A 57 5.94 -13.74 -4.63
CA GLY A 57 5.61 -14.09 -6.00
C GLY A 57 4.48 -15.10 -6.19
N GLN A 58 3.84 -15.63 -5.15
CA GLN A 58 2.74 -16.61 -5.31
C GLN A 58 1.37 -15.93 -5.38
N VAL A 59 0.68 -16.09 -6.50
CA VAL A 59 -0.65 -15.51 -6.76
C VAL A 59 -1.64 -16.57 -7.25
N ALA A 60 -2.94 -16.37 -7.05
CA ALA A 60 -3.93 -17.12 -7.79
C ALA A 60 -4.33 -16.32 -9.04
N ILE A 61 -4.54 -17.02 -10.15
CA ILE A 61 -5.05 -16.40 -11.39
C ILE A 61 -6.52 -16.80 -11.49
N GLY A 62 -7.42 -15.85 -11.28
CA GLY A 62 -8.87 -16.01 -11.28
C GLY A 62 -9.52 -15.61 -12.59
N LEU A 63 -10.76 -16.05 -12.79
CA LEU A 63 -11.60 -15.52 -13.85
C LEU A 63 -11.85 -14.03 -13.65
N GLY A 64 -12.01 -13.31 -14.76
CA GLY A 64 -12.14 -11.85 -14.79
C GLY A 64 -13.40 -11.31 -14.10
N SER A 65 -14.45 -12.12 -13.99
CA SER A 65 -15.68 -11.75 -13.28
C SER A 65 -15.47 -11.68 -11.77
N ASP A 66 -15.91 -10.58 -11.14
CA ASP A 66 -15.83 -10.40 -9.68
C ASP A 66 -16.60 -11.46 -8.90
N SER A 67 -17.78 -11.83 -9.39
CA SER A 67 -18.65 -12.85 -8.79
C SER A 67 -18.14 -14.28 -8.96
N ASP A 68 -17.24 -14.52 -9.92
CA ASP A 68 -16.69 -15.86 -10.16
C ASP A 68 -15.38 -16.05 -9.40
N LEU A 69 -15.46 -16.82 -8.31
CA LEU A 69 -14.32 -17.09 -7.44
C LEU A 69 -13.43 -18.23 -7.96
N ARG A 70 -13.65 -18.76 -9.15
CA ARG A 70 -12.80 -19.84 -9.66
C ARG A 70 -11.44 -19.32 -10.13
N VAL A 71 -10.41 -20.13 -9.91
CA VAL A 71 -9.00 -19.87 -10.22
C VAL A 71 -8.35 -21.04 -10.94
N LEU A 72 -7.25 -20.78 -11.63
CA LEU A 72 -6.39 -21.80 -12.22
C LEU A 72 -5.87 -22.73 -11.13
N SER A 73 -6.13 -24.02 -11.28
CA SER A 73 -5.60 -25.06 -10.40
C SER A 73 -4.97 -26.17 -11.24
N SER A 74 -3.80 -26.64 -10.84
CA SER A 74 -3.24 -27.90 -11.35
C SER A 74 -3.45 -29.04 -10.37
N GLY A 75 -3.47 -30.29 -10.84
CA GLY A 75 -3.30 -31.42 -9.93
C GLY A 75 -1.85 -31.58 -9.45
N THR A 76 -1.58 -32.70 -8.78
CA THR A 76 -0.29 -32.96 -8.13
C THR A 76 0.74 -33.68 -9.00
N SER A 77 0.33 -34.20 -10.16
CA SER A 77 1.16 -34.96 -11.10
C SER A 77 1.64 -34.13 -12.29
N SER A 78 2.69 -34.60 -12.97
CA SER A 78 3.10 -34.05 -14.27
C SER A 78 2.03 -34.22 -15.34
N SER A 79 1.98 -33.25 -16.25
CA SER A 79 1.07 -33.22 -17.40
C SER A 79 -0.41 -33.22 -17.01
N THR A 80 -0.72 -32.80 -15.78
CA THR A 80 -2.10 -32.72 -15.32
C THR A 80 -2.81 -31.59 -16.03
N ALA A 81 -4.06 -31.83 -16.44
CA ALA A 81 -4.94 -30.80 -16.94
C ALA A 81 -5.07 -29.67 -15.91
N VAL A 82 -4.97 -28.42 -16.38
CA VAL A 82 -5.31 -27.27 -15.56
C VAL A 82 -6.81 -27.07 -15.63
N VAL A 83 -7.43 -26.79 -14.48
CA VAL A 83 -8.87 -26.61 -14.33
C VAL A 83 -9.20 -25.29 -13.65
N ALA A 84 -10.45 -24.82 -13.81
CA ALA A 84 -10.98 -23.70 -13.04
C ALA A 84 -11.65 -24.24 -11.75
N ALA A 85 -10.95 -24.15 -10.63
CA ALA A 85 -11.41 -24.64 -9.33
C ALA A 85 -11.85 -23.49 -8.42
N PRO A 86 -12.83 -23.68 -7.50
CA PRO A 86 -13.17 -22.67 -6.51
C PRO A 86 -11.96 -22.20 -5.70
N TYR A 87 -11.77 -20.89 -5.57
CA TYR A 87 -10.67 -20.33 -4.79
C TYR A 87 -10.72 -20.77 -3.33
N THR A 88 -9.58 -21.23 -2.82
CA THR A 88 -9.37 -21.55 -1.41
C THR A 88 -8.38 -20.56 -0.80
N ALA A 89 -8.85 -19.82 0.21
CA ALA A 89 -7.99 -18.94 1.00
C ALA A 89 -7.06 -19.76 1.91
N GLY A 90 -5.85 -19.25 2.13
CA GLY A 90 -4.85 -19.87 3.00
C GLY A 90 -3.43 -19.79 2.42
N VAL A 91 -2.47 -20.21 3.23
CA VAL A 91 -1.03 -20.02 2.99
C VAL A 91 -0.24 -21.28 2.70
N SER A 92 -0.79 -22.46 3.03
CA SER A 92 -0.09 -23.73 2.93
C SER A 92 -1.07 -24.89 2.70
N GLY A 93 -0.56 -26.05 2.34
CA GLY A 93 -1.36 -27.23 2.00
C GLY A 93 -1.49 -27.46 0.50
N THR A 94 -1.64 -28.73 0.13
CA THR A 94 -1.62 -29.19 -1.27
C THR A 94 -2.70 -28.51 -2.12
N THR A 95 -3.93 -28.44 -1.61
CA THR A 95 -5.06 -27.80 -2.32
C THR A 95 -4.84 -26.30 -2.54
N ILE A 96 -4.17 -25.63 -1.61
CA ILE A 96 -3.89 -24.20 -1.72
C ILE A 96 -2.77 -23.97 -2.73
N LEU A 97 -1.65 -24.68 -2.58
CA LEU A 97 -0.50 -24.55 -3.47
C LEU A 97 -0.83 -24.98 -4.92
N ALA A 98 -1.78 -25.89 -5.11
CA ALA A 98 -2.33 -26.26 -6.42
C ALA A 98 -2.89 -25.05 -7.20
N GLN A 99 -3.39 -24.04 -6.47
CA GLN A 99 -3.99 -22.82 -6.99
C GLN A 99 -3.05 -21.62 -6.99
N ARG A 100 -1.81 -21.76 -6.54
CA ARG A 100 -0.82 -20.69 -6.49
C ARG A 100 0.17 -20.83 -7.65
N TRP A 101 0.52 -19.70 -8.24
CA TRP A 101 1.38 -19.60 -9.40
C TRP A 101 2.43 -18.52 -9.18
N THR A 102 3.65 -18.75 -9.65
CA THR A 102 4.71 -17.75 -9.75
C THR A 102 4.86 -17.32 -11.20
N LEU A 103 5.08 -16.03 -11.42
CA LEU A 103 5.23 -15.46 -12.75
C LEU A 103 6.67 -15.01 -12.96
N ASP A 104 7.35 -15.64 -13.92
CA ASP A 104 8.66 -15.21 -14.37
C ASP A 104 8.47 -14.38 -15.65
N MET A 105 8.54 -13.06 -15.50
CA MET A 105 8.38 -12.12 -16.61
C MET A 105 9.72 -11.86 -17.30
N THR A 106 9.71 -11.87 -18.63
CA THR A 106 10.83 -11.48 -19.51
C THR A 106 10.32 -10.49 -20.54
N ILE A 107 11.04 -9.39 -20.76
CA ILE A 107 10.72 -8.42 -21.80
C ILE A 107 11.46 -8.83 -23.07
N TYR A 108 10.71 -9.10 -24.13
CA TYR A 108 11.21 -9.41 -25.46
C TYR A 108 11.21 -8.12 -26.29
N VAL A 109 12.36 -7.81 -26.89
CA VAL A 109 12.54 -6.66 -27.79
C VAL A 109 12.79 -7.23 -29.18
N GLU A 110 11.71 -7.41 -29.94
CA GLU A 110 11.76 -7.86 -31.33
C GLU A 110 11.30 -6.70 -32.23
N GLU A 111 10.35 -6.92 -33.15
CA GLU A 111 9.68 -5.83 -33.88
C GLU A 111 8.78 -5.00 -32.95
N GLU A 112 8.21 -5.65 -31.93
CA GLU A 112 7.42 -5.02 -30.87
C GLU A 112 8.01 -5.37 -29.49
N ILE A 113 7.87 -4.47 -28.52
CA ILE A 113 8.27 -4.74 -27.13
C ILE A 113 7.11 -5.50 -26.47
N THR A 114 7.36 -6.72 -26.02
CA THR A 114 6.33 -7.60 -25.44
C THR A 114 6.79 -8.21 -24.12
N ALA A 115 5.94 -8.18 -23.11
CA ALA A 115 6.15 -8.96 -21.89
C ALA A 115 5.71 -10.42 -22.10
N GLY A 116 6.64 -11.36 -21.95
CA GLY A 116 6.36 -12.79 -21.92
C GLY A 116 6.48 -13.33 -20.49
N TYR A 117 5.56 -14.22 -20.13
CA TYR A 117 5.40 -14.79 -18.80
C TYR A 117 5.56 -16.31 -18.87
N LYS A 118 6.47 -16.84 -18.07
CA LYS A 118 6.49 -18.26 -17.72
C LYS A 118 5.75 -18.42 -16.40
N ILE A 119 4.59 -19.08 -16.45
CA ILE A 119 3.66 -19.20 -15.32
C ILE A 119 3.86 -20.57 -14.69
N LYS A 120 4.41 -20.62 -13.47
CA LYS A 120 4.84 -21.86 -12.80
C LYS A 120 3.97 -22.15 -11.58
N ASN A 121 3.44 -23.37 -11.49
CA ASN A 121 2.63 -23.79 -10.36
C ASN A 121 3.48 -23.93 -9.10
N ALA A 122 3.01 -23.40 -7.98
CA ALA A 122 3.74 -23.37 -6.71
C ALA A 122 3.85 -24.77 -6.06
N GLN A 123 2.87 -25.65 -6.27
CA GLN A 123 2.90 -27.00 -5.72
C GLN A 123 3.87 -27.91 -6.47
N THR A 124 3.78 -27.93 -7.80
CA THR A 124 4.50 -28.91 -8.64
C THR A 124 5.80 -28.37 -9.22
N GLY A 125 5.98 -27.04 -9.25
CA GLY A 125 7.07 -26.39 -9.94
C GLY A 125 7.01 -26.51 -11.47
N GLN A 126 5.86 -26.88 -12.03
CA GLN A 126 5.66 -27.07 -13.47
C GLN A 126 5.07 -25.84 -14.12
N CYS A 127 5.31 -25.68 -15.42
CA CYS A 127 4.90 -24.53 -16.18
C CYS A 127 3.58 -24.77 -16.92
N LEU A 128 2.73 -23.75 -16.92
CA LEU A 128 1.51 -23.69 -17.71
C LEU A 128 1.86 -23.75 -19.20
N GLY A 129 1.35 -24.73 -19.91
CA GLY A 129 1.60 -24.86 -21.34
C GLY A 129 0.46 -25.58 -22.04
N ARG A 130 0.43 -25.42 -23.36
CA ARG A 130 -0.52 -26.14 -24.22
C ARG A 130 0.09 -27.43 -24.80
N THR A 131 -0.76 -28.34 -25.24
CA THR A 131 -0.33 -29.61 -25.85
C THR A 131 -0.16 -29.57 -27.37
N ALA A 132 -0.88 -28.71 -28.10
CA ALA A 132 -0.84 -28.62 -29.56
C ALA A 132 -1.19 -27.22 -30.09
N THR A 133 -0.81 -26.95 -31.35
CA THR A 133 -1.13 -25.72 -32.09
C THR A 133 -2.52 -25.79 -32.73
N ALA A 134 -3.55 -26.04 -31.93
CA ALA A 134 -4.93 -26.12 -32.40
C ALA A 134 -5.93 -25.50 -31.41
N ASN A 135 -7.06 -25.01 -31.93
CA ASN A 135 -8.19 -24.65 -31.08
C ASN A 135 -8.63 -25.84 -30.26
N ASN A 136 -9.07 -25.57 -29.04
CA ASN A 136 -9.47 -26.55 -28.05
C ASN A 136 -8.34 -27.46 -27.55
N SER A 137 -7.08 -27.17 -27.89
CA SER A 137 -5.96 -27.90 -27.31
C SER A 137 -5.95 -27.71 -25.79
N PRO A 138 -5.86 -28.81 -25.00
CA PRO A 138 -5.76 -28.74 -23.56
C PRO A 138 -4.60 -27.87 -23.09
N VAL A 139 -4.81 -27.21 -21.95
CA VAL A 139 -3.77 -26.55 -21.17
C VAL A 139 -3.42 -27.45 -19.97
N ILE A 140 -2.13 -27.73 -19.81
CA ILE A 140 -1.59 -28.64 -18.80
C ILE A 140 -0.46 -27.96 -18.03
N ALA A 141 -0.19 -28.47 -16.83
CA ALA A 141 1.07 -28.20 -16.13
C ALA A 141 2.10 -29.25 -16.58
N LYS A 142 3.22 -28.84 -17.19
CA LYS A 142 4.30 -29.75 -17.63
C LYS A 142 5.67 -29.22 -17.22
N ALA A 143 6.70 -30.07 -17.30
CA ALA A 143 8.08 -29.66 -16.95
C ALA A 143 8.47 -28.35 -17.66
N CYS A 144 9.03 -27.40 -16.90
CA CYS A 144 9.41 -26.10 -17.44
C CYS A 144 10.57 -26.26 -18.45
N SER A 145 10.39 -25.69 -19.64
CA SER A 145 11.39 -25.56 -20.70
C SER A 145 11.40 -24.12 -21.22
N ASN A 146 12.11 -23.85 -22.32
CA ASN A 146 12.08 -22.57 -23.02
C ASN A 146 11.24 -22.64 -24.30
N GLU A 147 10.33 -23.62 -24.37
CA GLU A 147 9.38 -23.71 -25.49
C GLU A 147 8.42 -22.54 -25.48
N VAL A 148 8.23 -21.91 -26.64
CA VAL A 148 7.24 -20.84 -26.84
C VAL A 148 5.81 -21.28 -26.48
N ALA A 149 5.52 -22.58 -26.53
CA ALA A 149 4.25 -23.17 -26.08
C ALA A 149 3.98 -23.03 -24.56
N GLN A 150 4.98 -22.66 -23.77
CA GLN A 150 4.87 -22.37 -22.33
C GLN A 150 5.00 -20.87 -22.01
N LEU A 151 5.17 -20.03 -23.02
CA LEU A 151 5.25 -18.59 -22.86
C LEU A 151 3.89 -17.97 -23.14
N TRP A 152 3.48 -17.10 -22.25
CA TRP A 152 2.21 -16.39 -22.31
C TRP A 152 2.47 -14.89 -22.37
N THR A 153 1.63 -14.14 -23.07
CA THR A 153 1.70 -12.68 -23.10
C THR A 153 0.34 -12.07 -22.85
N VAL A 154 0.32 -10.80 -22.49
CA VAL A 154 -0.89 -10.00 -22.40
C VAL A 154 -0.79 -8.93 -23.48
N PRO A 155 -1.70 -8.92 -24.47
CA PRO A 155 -1.68 -7.89 -25.50
C PRO A 155 -1.93 -6.51 -24.89
N ALA A 156 -1.40 -5.46 -25.52
CA ALA A 156 -1.54 -4.06 -25.12
C ALA A 156 -2.96 -3.50 -25.35
N THR A 157 -3.99 -4.21 -24.90
CA THR A 157 -5.39 -3.79 -24.91
C THR A 157 -5.88 -3.59 -23.48
N ALA A 158 -6.63 -2.52 -23.23
CA ALA A 158 -7.15 -2.19 -21.90
C ALA A 158 -7.83 -3.42 -21.24
N PRO A 159 -7.38 -3.84 -20.05
CA PRO A 159 -7.80 -5.09 -19.44
C PRO A 159 -9.20 -5.03 -18.80
N ASN A 160 -10.18 -4.29 -19.34
CA ASN A 160 -11.52 -4.18 -18.75
C ASN A 160 -12.12 -5.56 -18.42
N GLY A 161 -12.34 -5.82 -17.12
CA GLY A 161 -12.84 -7.11 -16.63
C GLY A 161 -11.81 -8.26 -16.68
N GLY A 162 -10.51 -7.95 -16.74
CA GLY A 162 -9.40 -8.89 -16.78
C GLY A 162 -8.56 -8.86 -18.08
N VAL A 163 -7.38 -9.46 -18.02
CA VAL A 163 -6.45 -9.63 -19.13
C VAL A 163 -6.80 -10.84 -19.99
N GLN A 164 -6.41 -10.81 -21.26
CA GLN A 164 -6.37 -11.99 -22.11
C GLN A 164 -4.95 -12.57 -22.08
N LEU A 165 -4.80 -13.80 -21.60
CA LEU A 165 -3.52 -14.51 -21.64
C LEU A 165 -3.39 -15.24 -22.97
N GLN A 166 -2.51 -14.76 -23.84
CA GLN A 166 -2.25 -15.31 -25.16
C GLN A 166 -1.01 -16.20 -25.13
N ASN A 167 -1.07 -17.39 -25.73
CA ASN A 167 0.11 -18.22 -25.90
C ASN A 167 0.99 -17.63 -27.00
N MET A 168 2.27 -17.38 -26.73
CA MET A 168 3.16 -16.71 -27.69
C MET A 168 3.46 -17.55 -28.95
N ALA A 169 3.10 -18.84 -28.96
CA ALA A 169 3.37 -19.71 -30.10
C ALA A 169 2.44 -19.46 -31.30
N ASP A 170 1.22 -18.96 -31.05
CA ASP A 170 0.24 -18.65 -32.11
C ASP A 170 -0.88 -17.67 -31.69
N TYR A 171 -0.69 -16.96 -30.58
CA TYR A 171 -1.57 -15.92 -30.06
C TYR A 171 -3.00 -16.35 -29.74
N ARG A 172 -3.24 -17.65 -29.52
CA ARG A 172 -4.52 -18.15 -28.99
C ARG A 172 -4.65 -17.85 -27.50
N CYS A 173 -5.87 -17.55 -27.07
CA CYS A 173 -6.18 -17.17 -25.69
C CYS A 173 -6.39 -18.39 -24.79
N LEU A 174 -5.99 -18.26 -23.52
CA LEU A 174 -6.41 -19.15 -22.45
C LEU A 174 -7.92 -19.07 -22.28
N ASP A 175 -8.59 -20.20 -22.47
CA ASP A 175 -10.04 -20.33 -22.56
C ASP A 175 -10.55 -21.32 -21.52
N LEU A 176 -11.49 -20.88 -20.69
CA LEU A 176 -12.34 -21.78 -19.93
C LEU A 176 -13.34 -22.40 -20.90
N ALA A 177 -13.28 -23.72 -21.07
CA ALA A 177 -13.94 -24.42 -22.16
C ALA A 177 -15.43 -24.04 -22.30
N GLY A 178 -15.72 -23.22 -23.32
CA GLY A 178 -17.08 -22.80 -23.69
C GLY A 178 -17.81 -21.97 -22.62
N GLY A 179 -17.08 -21.31 -21.72
CA GLY A 179 -17.71 -20.56 -20.62
C GLY A 179 -18.42 -21.43 -19.59
N SER A 180 -17.99 -22.69 -19.45
CA SER A 180 -18.56 -23.63 -18.48
C SER A 180 -18.61 -23.03 -17.06
N THR A 181 -19.74 -23.22 -16.38
CA THR A 181 -19.94 -22.83 -14.97
C THR A 181 -19.65 -23.98 -14.01
N ALA A 182 -19.33 -25.17 -14.52
CA ALA A 182 -19.01 -26.32 -13.68
C ALA A 182 -17.72 -26.08 -12.87
N ALA A 183 -17.69 -26.60 -11.65
CA ALA A 183 -16.46 -26.68 -10.87
C ALA A 183 -15.46 -27.60 -11.58
N ASN A 184 -14.18 -27.22 -11.55
CA ASN A 184 -13.09 -27.95 -12.18
C ASN A 184 -13.24 -28.12 -13.70
N ALA A 185 -13.94 -27.20 -14.37
CA ALA A 185 -14.02 -27.18 -15.82
C ALA A 185 -12.61 -27.04 -16.45
N PRO A 186 -12.30 -27.78 -17.52
CA PRO A 186 -10.97 -27.82 -18.11
C PRO A 186 -10.61 -26.53 -18.84
N LEU A 187 -9.33 -26.18 -18.78
CA LEU A 187 -8.74 -25.10 -19.56
C LEU A 187 -8.23 -25.62 -20.91
N ARG A 188 -8.36 -24.77 -21.92
CA ARG A 188 -7.84 -25.00 -23.27
C ARG A 188 -7.31 -23.71 -23.86
N VAL A 189 -6.70 -23.78 -25.04
CA VAL A 189 -6.48 -22.60 -25.86
C VAL A 189 -7.56 -22.51 -26.94
N SER A 190 -8.00 -21.30 -27.27
CA SER A 190 -8.97 -21.06 -28.34
C SER A 190 -8.69 -19.74 -29.04
N THR A 191 -9.35 -19.49 -30.16
CA THR A 191 -9.36 -18.16 -30.79
C THR A 191 -9.79 -17.11 -29.76
N CYS A 192 -9.03 -16.01 -29.69
CA CYS A 192 -9.33 -14.91 -28.80
C CYS A 192 -10.65 -14.23 -29.18
N ASN A 193 -11.52 -14.03 -28.20
CA ASN A 193 -12.78 -13.32 -28.34
C ASN A 193 -12.68 -11.97 -27.63
N SER A 194 -12.70 -10.88 -28.39
CA SER A 194 -12.57 -9.52 -27.86
C SER A 194 -13.88 -8.94 -27.32
N ALA A 195 -15.01 -9.65 -27.44
CA ALA A 195 -16.30 -9.19 -26.91
C ALA A 195 -16.20 -8.97 -25.39
N SER A 196 -16.81 -7.89 -24.91
CA SER A 196 -16.87 -7.58 -23.46
C SER A 196 -17.61 -8.66 -22.67
N THR A 197 -18.44 -9.46 -23.32
CA THR A 197 -19.17 -10.59 -22.73
C THR A 197 -18.35 -11.87 -22.62
N ALA A 198 -17.14 -11.93 -23.22
CA ALA A 198 -16.27 -13.12 -23.22
C ALA A 198 -15.50 -13.30 -21.91
N TRP A 199 -16.20 -13.26 -20.77
CA TRP A 199 -15.62 -13.34 -19.42
C TRP A 199 -14.78 -14.61 -19.20
N TRP A 200 -15.06 -15.69 -19.93
CA TRP A 200 -14.39 -16.99 -19.85
C TRP A 200 -12.99 -17.03 -20.49
N GLN A 201 -12.55 -15.93 -21.13
CA GLN A 201 -11.19 -15.72 -21.62
C GLN A 201 -10.50 -14.53 -20.92
N ARG A 202 -11.13 -13.99 -19.88
CA ARG A 202 -10.60 -12.88 -19.09
C ARG A 202 -10.08 -13.42 -17.77
N TRP A 203 -8.88 -12.99 -17.40
CA TRP A 203 -8.16 -13.49 -16.23
C TRP A 203 -7.68 -12.31 -15.39
N LYS A 204 -7.65 -12.46 -14.07
CA LYS A 204 -7.12 -11.45 -13.15
C LYS A 204 -6.39 -12.09 -12.00
N LEU A 205 -5.56 -11.32 -11.32
CA LEU A 205 -4.94 -11.79 -10.09
C LEU A 205 -5.99 -11.82 -8.98
N ARG A 206 -6.01 -12.90 -8.21
CA ARG A 206 -6.94 -13.09 -7.09
C ARG A 206 -6.15 -13.32 -5.82
N TYR A 207 -6.41 -12.47 -4.83
CA TYR A 207 -5.70 -12.46 -3.56
C TYR A 207 -6.55 -12.90 -2.38
N GLY A 208 -7.87 -12.82 -2.51
CA GLY A 208 -8.85 -13.23 -1.50
C GLY A 208 -10.18 -13.66 -2.11
N THR A 209 -11.17 -13.86 -1.24
CA THR A 209 -12.54 -14.28 -1.58
C THR A 209 -13.39 -13.16 -2.19
N PHE A 210 -12.87 -11.92 -2.19
CA PHE A 210 -13.48 -10.75 -2.82
C PHE A 210 -12.41 -9.95 -3.58
N SER A 211 -12.83 -9.14 -4.55
CA SER A 211 -11.97 -8.09 -5.12
C SER A 211 -12.19 -6.81 -4.35
N CYS A 212 -11.11 -6.05 -4.17
CA CYS A 212 -11.12 -4.73 -3.57
C CYS A 212 -10.24 -3.77 -4.39
N ASP A 213 -10.07 -4.07 -5.67
CA ASP A 213 -9.24 -3.28 -6.57
C ASP A 213 -9.82 -1.86 -6.64
N ARG A 214 -9.00 -0.87 -6.30
CA ARG A 214 -9.42 0.54 -6.30
C ARG A 214 -8.75 1.25 -7.45
N ARG A 215 -9.59 1.85 -8.30
CA ARG A 215 -9.12 2.70 -9.39
C ARG A 215 -8.86 4.09 -8.83
N SER A 216 -7.70 4.64 -9.16
CA SER A 216 -7.44 6.06 -9.01
C SER A 216 -6.87 6.55 -10.33
N ASN A 217 -7.37 7.70 -10.79
CA ASN A 217 -6.91 8.36 -12.00
C ASN A 217 -5.60 9.13 -11.77
N GLN A 218 -5.14 9.24 -10.52
CA GLN A 218 -4.01 10.07 -10.13
C GLN A 218 -2.91 9.27 -9.42
N ARG A 219 -3.25 8.14 -8.77
CA ARG A 219 -2.31 7.39 -7.92
C ARG A 219 -2.40 5.88 -8.16
N LEU A 220 -1.28 5.19 -8.02
CA LEU A 220 -1.24 3.74 -7.91
C LEU A 220 -1.48 3.33 -6.46
N LEU A 221 -2.56 2.59 -6.23
CA LEU A 221 -2.98 2.14 -4.90
C LEU A 221 -2.62 0.67 -4.71
N THR A 222 -1.65 0.41 -3.85
CA THR A 222 -1.22 -0.96 -3.53
C THR A 222 -1.31 -1.21 -2.03
N GLY A 223 -2.07 -2.23 -1.63
CA GLY A 223 -2.27 -2.48 -0.21
C GLY A 223 -3.26 -3.58 0.14
N LEU A 224 -3.51 -3.67 1.44
CA LEU A 224 -4.35 -4.68 2.07
C LEU A 224 -5.76 -4.14 2.20
N CYS A 225 -6.73 -4.95 1.82
CA CYS A 225 -8.14 -4.66 2.08
C CYS A 225 -8.66 -5.66 3.10
N VAL A 226 -9.50 -5.19 4.01
CA VAL A 226 -10.22 -6.01 4.98
C VAL A 226 -11.70 -5.78 4.78
N SER A 227 -12.47 -6.86 4.76
CA SER A 227 -13.93 -6.84 4.83
C SER A 227 -14.34 -7.78 5.96
N GLY A 228 -14.60 -7.20 7.13
CA GLY A 228 -15.02 -7.94 8.32
C GLY A 228 -16.42 -8.55 8.15
N SER A 229 -16.63 -9.71 8.75
CA SER A 229 -17.98 -10.31 8.83
C SER A 229 -18.87 -9.62 9.88
N MET A 230 -18.24 -8.97 10.87
CA MET A 230 -18.87 -8.19 11.92
C MET A 230 -18.49 -6.71 11.79
N PRO A 231 -19.34 -5.78 12.24
CA PRO A 231 -18.96 -4.38 12.37
C PRO A 231 -17.74 -4.24 13.30
N MET A 232 -16.86 -3.32 12.95
CA MET A 232 -15.71 -2.92 13.75
C MET A 232 -15.93 -1.49 14.21
N THR A 233 -15.44 -1.15 15.40
CA THR A 233 -15.63 0.17 16.02
C THR A 233 -14.33 0.95 16.17
N GLY A 234 -13.18 0.32 15.95
CA GLY A 234 -11.87 0.95 15.97
C GLY A 234 -10.87 0.25 15.07
N ALA A 235 -9.82 0.98 14.69
CA ALA A 235 -8.74 0.47 13.85
C ALA A 235 -7.41 0.91 14.45
N PHE A 236 -6.39 0.07 14.28
CA PHE A 236 -5.05 0.37 14.78
C PHE A 236 -4.01 -0.02 13.73
N GLY A 237 -3.32 0.99 13.22
CA GLY A 237 -2.23 0.87 12.27
C GLY A 237 -0.87 1.06 12.93
N THR A 238 0.12 0.30 12.48
CA THR A 238 1.52 0.59 12.81
C THR A 238 2.44 0.33 11.63
N TRP A 239 3.32 1.30 11.35
CA TRP A 239 4.40 1.16 10.37
C TRP A 239 5.55 2.09 10.72
N ARG A 240 6.70 1.85 10.07
CA ARG A 240 7.86 2.74 10.17
C ARG A 240 7.68 3.98 9.31
N ASN A 241 8.00 5.16 9.86
CA ASN A 241 8.07 6.39 9.07
C ASN A 241 9.38 6.40 8.25
N LEU A 242 9.37 5.63 7.16
CA LEU A 242 10.51 5.46 6.26
C LEU A 242 10.63 6.65 5.28
N PRO A 243 11.84 7.14 4.99
CA PRO A 243 12.01 8.20 3.99
C PRO A 243 11.85 7.65 2.56
N ALA A 244 11.09 8.37 1.74
CA ALA A 244 11.10 8.21 0.29
C ALA A 244 12.30 8.96 -0.34
N SER A 245 12.82 8.40 -1.44
CA SER A 245 13.80 9.05 -2.31
C SER A 245 13.15 9.46 -3.62
N TYR A 246 13.58 10.60 -4.16
CA TYR A 246 12.98 11.21 -5.34
C TYR A 246 14.03 11.42 -6.43
N THR A 247 13.68 11.10 -7.67
CA THR A 247 14.54 11.41 -8.83
C THR A 247 14.42 12.90 -9.22
N PRO A 248 15.34 13.46 -10.02
CA PRO A 248 15.23 14.85 -10.48
C PRO A 248 13.94 15.15 -11.26
N GLU A 249 13.36 14.16 -11.95
CA GLU A 249 12.08 14.26 -12.65
C GLU A 249 10.92 14.61 -11.71
N ALA A 250 11.07 14.31 -10.41
CA ALA A 250 10.12 14.70 -9.38
C ALA A 250 9.99 16.23 -9.18
N ARG A 251 10.72 17.05 -9.92
CA ARG A 251 10.56 18.51 -9.87
C ARG A 251 9.41 19.03 -10.73
N THR A 252 8.96 18.24 -11.71
CA THR A 252 8.01 18.71 -12.74
C THR A 252 6.70 17.93 -12.75
N GLN A 253 6.57 16.87 -11.96
CA GLN A 253 5.38 16.01 -11.88
C GLN A 253 4.85 15.98 -10.43
N PRO A 254 3.62 15.50 -10.16
CA PRO A 254 3.19 15.13 -8.81
C PRO A 254 4.03 13.95 -8.30
N ASN A 255 4.63 14.08 -7.12
CA ASN A 255 5.45 13.01 -6.51
C ASN A 255 5.17 12.96 -5.02
N ASP A 256 3.95 12.58 -4.75
CA ASP A 256 3.41 12.25 -3.45
C ASP A 256 3.40 10.74 -3.28
N LEU A 257 3.76 10.34 -2.06
CA LEU A 257 3.65 9.00 -1.55
C LEU A 257 2.87 9.07 -0.23
N ASP A 258 1.76 8.36 -0.17
CA ASP A 258 0.94 8.26 1.03
C ASP A 258 0.93 6.82 1.51
N ASN A 259 1.24 6.59 2.79
CA ASN A 259 1.01 5.29 3.44
C ASN A 259 -0.04 5.47 4.52
N PHE A 260 -1.23 4.89 4.34
CA PHE A 260 -2.41 5.24 5.13
C PHE A 260 -3.32 4.06 5.40
N ILE A 261 -4.21 4.26 6.38
CA ILE A 261 -5.41 3.46 6.58
C ILE A 261 -6.62 4.32 6.25
N GLU A 262 -7.52 3.79 5.43
CA GLU A 262 -8.81 4.38 5.11
C GLU A 262 -9.93 3.48 5.62
N LEU A 263 -10.94 4.07 6.26
CA LEU A 263 -12.15 3.41 6.70
C LEU A 263 -13.37 4.14 6.13
N ARG A 264 -14.39 3.36 5.76
CA ARG A 264 -15.71 3.89 5.42
C ARG A 264 -16.64 3.72 6.60
N SER A 265 -17.25 4.82 7.02
CA SER A 265 -18.11 4.80 8.18
C SER A 265 -19.43 4.10 7.87
N ARG A 266 -20.08 3.64 8.92
CA ARG A 266 -21.39 3.02 8.89
C ARG A 266 -22.16 3.50 10.09
N ASN A 267 -23.46 3.66 9.91
CA ASN A 267 -24.32 4.09 10.98
C ASN A 267 -24.52 2.96 12.02
N SER A 268 -25.24 3.28 13.11
CA SER A 268 -25.52 2.34 14.20
C SER A 268 -26.33 1.09 13.80
N SER A 269 -27.00 1.12 12.64
CA SER A 269 -27.69 -0.03 12.04
C SER A 269 -26.81 -0.82 11.07
N ASN A 270 -25.52 -0.49 11.00
CA ASN A 270 -24.53 -1.07 10.08
C ASN A 270 -24.88 -0.85 8.59
N GLU A 271 -25.66 0.19 8.27
CA GLU A 271 -25.91 0.62 6.90
C GLU A 271 -24.85 1.65 6.48
N ASP A 272 -24.60 1.72 5.18
CA ASP A 272 -23.71 2.68 4.50
C ASP A 272 -24.63 3.62 3.71
N ASN A 273 -25.16 4.64 4.40
CA ASN A 273 -26.16 5.55 3.84
C ASN A 273 -25.54 6.88 3.37
N GLN A 274 -24.26 7.11 3.68
CA GLN A 274 -23.55 8.34 3.35
C GLN A 274 -22.18 8.03 2.76
N ALA A 275 -21.77 8.82 1.78
CA ALA A 275 -20.40 8.78 1.27
C ALA A 275 -19.48 9.52 2.25
N ASP A 276 -19.10 8.84 3.33
CA ASP A 276 -18.26 9.38 4.40
C ASP A 276 -17.13 8.42 4.79
N GLY A 277 -16.25 8.90 5.65
CA GLY A 277 -15.14 8.11 6.13
C GLY A 277 -13.97 8.94 6.65
N ILE A 278 -12.90 8.22 6.93
CA ILE A 278 -11.67 8.75 7.49
C ILE A 278 -10.47 8.06 6.86
N GLU A 279 -9.43 8.84 6.62
CA GLU A 279 -8.11 8.39 6.17
C GLU A 279 -7.07 8.92 7.16
N PHE A 280 -6.12 8.11 7.59
CA PHE A 280 -5.04 8.57 8.45
C PHE A 280 -3.74 7.86 8.10
N GLY A 281 -2.65 8.61 8.10
CA GLY A 281 -1.35 8.01 7.88
C GLY A 281 -0.22 8.99 7.68
N LEU A 282 0.73 8.61 6.80
CA LEU A 282 1.97 9.31 6.53
C LEU A 282 1.96 9.86 5.10
N HIS A 283 2.10 11.16 4.96
CA HIS A 283 2.28 11.83 3.66
C HIS A 283 3.75 12.15 3.45
N GLN A 284 4.24 11.92 2.22
CA GLN A 284 5.56 12.33 1.79
C GLN A 284 5.50 12.99 0.42
N ALA A 285 6.26 14.07 0.25
CA ALA A 285 6.38 14.74 -1.04
C ALA A 285 7.74 15.42 -1.20
N LEU A 286 8.14 15.68 -2.45
CA LEU A 286 9.28 16.56 -2.74
C LEU A 286 8.82 18.02 -2.81
N VAL A 287 9.29 18.85 -1.87
CA VAL A 287 9.03 20.30 -1.84
C VAL A 287 10.35 21.05 -1.92
N GLN A 288 10.55 21.85 -2.98
CA GLN A 288 11.75 22.69 -3.15
C GLN A 288 13.08 21.93 -3.01
N ASN A 289 13.12 20.68 -3.50
CA ASN A 289 14.25 19.73 -3.40
C ASN A 289 14.47 19.10 -2.02
N ALA A 290 13.59 19.33 -1.05
CA ALA A 290 13.59 18.63 0.22
C ALA A 290 12.42 17.64 0.26
N ALA A 291 12.69 16.40 0.67
CA ALA A 291 11.62 15.48 1.03
C ALA A 291 10.95 15.99 2.30
N VAL A 292 9.66 16.27 2.23
CA VAL A 292 8.82 16.60 3.38
C VAL A 292 8.05 15.36 3.76
N VAL A 293 7.98 15.08 5.07
CA VAL A 293 7.31 13.92 5.65
C VAL A 293 6.47 14.43 6.80
N HIS A 294 5.20 14.06 6.83
CA HIS A 294 4.34 14.37 7.98
C HIS A 294 3.17 13.39 8.12
N PRO A 295 2.81 13.02 9.36
CA PRO A 295 1.58 12.31 9.63
C PRO A 295 0.38 13.25 9.53
N TYR A 296 -0.74 12.69 9.13
CA TYR A 296 -1.99 13.41 8.92
C TYR A 296 -3.18 12.50 9.18
N TRP A 297 -4.35 13.12 9.26
CA TRP A 297 -5.62 12.45 9.03
C TRP A 297 -6.56 13.36 8.25
N THR A 298 -7.49 12.78 7.50
CA THR A 298 -8.57 13.47 6.83
C THR A 298 -9.88 12.79 7.12
N GLU A 299 -10.96 13.56 7.21
CA GLU A 299 -12.32 13.02 7.25
C GLU A 299 -13.17 13.66 6.16
N TRP A 300 -14.11 12.91 5.62
CA TRP A 300 -15.09 13.43 4.67
C TRP A 300 -16.48 12.94 5.03
N GLY A 301 -17.48 13.69 4.59
CA GLY A 301 -18.88 13.33 4.69
C GLY A 301 -19.73 14.29 3.84
N PRO A 302 -21.06 14.30 4.02
CA PRO A 302 -21.90 15.26 3.32
C PRO A 302 -21.42 16.70 3.55
N GLY A 303 -21.26 17.46 2.47
CA GLY A 303 -20.98 18.89 2.54
C GLY A 303 -19.50 19.28 2.60
N GLY A 304 -18.58 18.37 2.94
CA GLY A 304 -17.16 18.71 2.94
C GLY A 304 -16.18 17.62 3.33
N GLN A 305 -14.91 17.97 3.21
CA GLN A 305 -13.75 17.19 3.65
C GLN A 305 -12.80 18.07 4.43
N GLU A 306 -12.18 17.52 5.48
CA GLU A 306 -11.19 18.20 6.29
C GLU A 306 -9.89 17.40 6.34
N TYR A 307 -8.77 18.10 6.31
CA TYR A 307 -7.43 17.58 6.47
C TYR A 307 -6.83 18.20 7.73
N HIS A 308 -6.19 17.36 8.54
CA HIS A 308 -5.63 17.70 9.84
C HIS A 308 -4.20 17.20 9.94
N SER A 309 -3.28 18.10 10.24
CA SER A 309 -1.87 17.79 10.37
C SER A 309 -1.48 17.36 11.79
N VAL A 310 -0.60 16.37 11.91
CA VAL A 310 -0.18 15.80 13.20
C VAL A 310 1.25 16.26 13.60
N LEU A 311 1.68 17.42 13.11
CA LEU A 311 3.08 17.92 13.25
C LEU A 311 3.55 18.16 14.68
N ASN A 312 2.64 18.39 15.61
CA ASN A 312 2.99 18.65 17.00
C ASN A 312 3.27 17.38 17.80
N SER A 313 3.15 16.22 17.15
CA SER A 313 3.43 14.92 17.73
C SER A 313 4.84 14.44 17.40
N GLU A 314 5.30 13.42 18.13
CA GLU A 314 6.61 12.81 17.92
C GLU A 314 6.80 12.30 16.48
N GLY A 315 7.95 12.56 15.86
CA GLY A 315 8.19 12.17 14.46
C GLY A 315 7.32 12.93 13.43
N GLY A 316 6.52 13.91 13.88
CA GLY A 316 5.54 14.62 13.05
C GLY A 316 6.11 15.34 11.84
N THR A 317 7.41 15.63 11.82
CA THR A 317 8.04 16.46 10.78
C THR A 317 9.21 15.77 10.05
N ALA A 318 9.50 14.51 10.36
CA ALA A 318 10.65 13.82 9.78
C ALA A 318 10.41 12.31 9.67
N ALA A 319 10.90 11.72 8.57
CA ALA A 319 11.09 10.28 8.52
C ALA A 319 12.21 9.90 9.50
N ASP A 320 11.81 9.42 10.66
CA ASP A 320 12.70 9.06 11.74
C ASP A 320 12.96 7.55 11.79
N GLY A 321 12.48 6.77 10.81
CA GLY A 321 12.71 5.32 10.73
C GLY A 321 12.07 4.48 11.83
N ARG A 322 11.33 5.08 12.78
CA ARG A 322 10.71 4.39 13.91
C ARG A 322 9.29 3.97 13.58
N ASN A 323 8.80 2.96 14.29
CA ASN A 323 7.39 2.59 14.25
C ASN A 323 6.55 3.66 14.92
N HIS A 324 5.53 4.13 14.20
CA HIS A 324 4.50 5.02 14.71
C HIS A 324 3.15 4.33 14.70
N SER A 325 2.33 4.72 15.67
CA SER A 325 1.06 4.09 15.98
C SER A 325 -0.07 5.03 15.59
N TYR A 326 -1.03 4.56 14.79
CA TYR A 326 -2.19 5.35 14.36
C TYR A 326 -3.46 4.61 14.75
N MET A 327 -4.29 5.19 15.61
CA MET A 327 -5.41 4.49 16.22
C MET A 327 -6.69 5.30 16.13
N LEU A 328 -7.79 4.62 15.78
CA LEU A 328 -9.14 5.13 15.94
C LEU A 328 -9.84 4.38 17.04
N MET A 329 -10.51 5.13 17.91
CA MET A 329 -11.37 4.59 18.95
C MET A 329 -12.73 5.29 18.93
N PRO A 330 -13.84 4.60 19.23
CA PRO A 330 -15.13 5.26 19.34
C PRO A 330 -15.10 6.27 20.50
N THR A 331 -15.72 7.44 20.30
CA THR A 331 -15.88 8.43 21.37
C THR A 331 -16.81 7.89 22.47
N ALA A 332 -16.70 8.44 23.68
CA ALA A 332 -17.61 8.08 24.77
C ALA A 332 -19.08 8.44 24.49
N ALA A 333 -19.32 9.47 23.66
CA ALA A 333 -20.66 9.85 23.22
C ALA A 333 -21.22 8.95 22.11
N GLY A 334 -20.37 8.14 21.48
CA GLY A 334 -20.69 7.36 20.29
C GLY A 334 -20.76 8.20 19.01
N GLY A 335 -20.95 7.52 17.88
CA GLY A 335 -21.20 8.15 16.58
C GLY A 335 -19.99 8.78 15.88
N GLN A 336 -18.89 9.04 16.60
CA GLN A 336 -17.64 9.59 16.06
C GLN A 336 -16.43 8.80 16.57
N TRP A 337 -15.26 9.02 15.96
CA TRP A 337 -13.98 8.45 16.38
C TRP A 337 -13.04 9.50 16.97
N ASP A 338 -12.40 9.15 18.08
CA ASP A 338 -11.17 9.78 18.52
C ASP A 338 -10.02 9.28 17.63
N VAL A 339 -9.24 10.21 17.08
CA VAL A 339 -8.02 9.93 16.30
C VAL A 339 -6.82 10.08 17.23
N LEU A 340 -6.05 9.01 17.36
CA LEU A 340 -4.85 8.97 18.18
C LEU A 340 -3.62 8.71 17.32
N TYR A 341 -2.54 9.41 17.63
CA TYR A 341 -1.23 9.21 17.03
C TYR A 341 -0.20 9.05 18.15
N ASP A 342 0.61 7.98 18.07
CA ASP A 342 1.50 7.53 19.14
C ASP A 342 0.81 7.53 20.52
N PHE A 343 -0.41 7.00 20.54
CA PHE A 343 -1.26 6.89 21.73
C PHE A 343 -1.74 8.21 22.35
N ASN A 344 -1.54 9.35 21.68
CA ASN A 344 -2.07 10.65 22.11
C ASN A 344 -3.26 11.07 21.24
N LEU A 345 -4.31 11.65 21.82
CA LEU A 345 -5.42 12.24 21.08
C LEU A 345 -4.93 13.41 20.22
N VAL A 346 -5.18 13.35 18.92
CA VAL A 346 -4.83 14.41 17.96
C VAL A 346 -6.04 15.05 17.28
N GLY A 347 -7.22 14.46 17.45
CA GLY A 347 -8.47 15.01 16.94
C GLY A 347 -9.64 14.07 17.23
N THR A 348 -10.84 14.53 16.93
CA THR A 348 -12.06 13.73 16.97
C THR A 348 -12.81 14.01 15.68
N THR A 349 -13.29 12.97 15.01
CA THR A 349 -14.09 13.13 13.79
C THR A 349 -15.40 13.85 14.10
N THR A 350 -15.92 14.56 13.11
CA THR A 350 -17.16 15.32 13.22
C THR A 350 -18.16 15.03 12.11
N ARG A 351 -17.74 14.26 11.08
CA ARG A 351 -18.51 14.07 9.84
C ARG A 351 -19.00 12.64 9.60
N GLN A 352 -18.78 11.72 10.54
CA GLN A 352 -19.13 10.31 10.36
C GLN A 352 -20.61 10.06 10.67
N GLU A 353 -21.28 9.20 9.90
CA GLU A 353 -22.63 8.74 10.17
C GLU A 353 -22.69 7.73 11.33
N GLY A 354 -21.54 7.15 11.67
CA GLY A 354 -21.36 6.38 12.89
C GLY A 354 -19.92 5.96 13.12
N ALA A 355 -19.64 5.53 14.35
CA ALA A 355 -18.32 5.03 14.76
C ALA A 355 -18.17 3.52 14.47
N GLN A 356 -18.70 3.07 13.33
CA GLN A 356 -18.60 1.68 12.88
C GLN A 356 -18.06 1.64 11.45
N PHE A 357 -17.38 0.55 11.10
CA PHE A 357 -16.97 0.27 9.73
C PHE A 357 -16.99 -1.24 9.48
N ARG A 358 -17.09 -1.63 8.21
CA ARG A 358 -16.94 -3.03 7.79
C ARG A 358 -15.69 -3.23 6.94
N ASP A 359 -15.33 -2.20 6.20
CA ASP A 359 -14.27 -2.26 5.21
C ASP A 359 -13.13 -1.31 5.63
N ALA A 360 -11.90 -1.82 5.61
CA ALA A 360 -10.69 -1.07 5.93
C ALA A 360 -9.63 -1.29 4.85
N TYR A 361 -8.88 -0.25 4.53
CA TYR A 361 -7.86 -0.30 3.48
C TYR A 361 -6.53 0.23 4.02
N ALA A 362 -5.51 -0.61 4.10
CA ALA A 362 -4.16 -0.21 4.48
C ALA A 362 -3.28 -0.17 3.23
N ASN A 363 -3.12 1.03 2.66
CA ASN A 363 -2.59 1.25 1.32
C ASN A 363 -1.32 2.10 1.31
N LEU A 364 -0.49 1.84 0.30
CA LEU A 364 0.48 2.76 -0.23
C LEU A 364 -0.07 3.35 -1.53
N ALA A 365 -0.22 4.68 -1.59
CA ALA A 365 -0.52 5.41 -2.82
C ALA A 365 0.74 6.09 -3.34
N VAL A 366 0.99 5.99 -4.64
CA VAL A 366 2.11 6.66 -5.30
C VAL A 366 1.61 7.32 -6.58
N ALA A 367 1.75 8.64 -6.70
CA ALA A 367 1.32 9.36 -7.90
C ALA A 367 2.19 9.04 -9.12
N ASN A 368 3.51 8.98 -8.91
CA ASN A 368 4.47 8.68 -9.97
C ASN A 368 5.50 7.65 -9.51
N PRO A 369 5.30 6.35 -9.80
CA PRO A 369 6.22 5.31 -9.36
C PRO A 369 7.60 5.44 -10.01
N SER A 370 7.72 6.11 -11.16
CA SER A 370 9.00 6.25 -11.85
C SER A 370 9.98 7.20 -11.15
N SER A 371 9.46 8.13 -10.36
CA SER A 371 10.22 9.21 -9.72
C SER A 371 10.37 9.03 -8.22
N VAL A 372 9.69 8.05 -7.62
CA VAL A 372 9.68 7.79 -6.18
C VAL A 372 10.28 6.41 -5.92
N SER A 373 11.04 6.25 -4.84
CA SER A 373 11.49 4.94 -4.38
C SER A 373 11.62 4.89 -2.86
N THR A 374 11.57 3.69 -2.29
CA THR A 374 11.75 3.48 -0.85
C THR A 374 12.94 2.55 -0.61
N ALA A 375 13.79 2.87 0.36
CA ALA A 375 14.94 2.02 0.70
C ALA A 375 14.48 0.65 1.22
N GLU A 376 13.47 0.67 2.08
CA GLU A 376 12.82 -0.47 2.72
C GLU A 376 11.34 -0.54 2.34
N ALA A 377 10.69 -1.65 2.68
CA ALA A 377 9.25 -1.79 2.50
C ALA A 377 8.50 -1.16 3.68
N PHE A 378 7.43 -0.43 3.40
CA PHE A 378 6.42 -0.15 4.41
C PHE A 378 5.81 -1.47 4.84
N GLN A 379 5.71 -1.69 6.14
CA GLN A 379 5.09 -2.88 6.71
C GLN A 379 3.79 -2.46 7.38
N ASN A 380 2.70 -2.50 6.61
CA ASN A 380 1.39 -2.06 7.03
C ASN A 380 0.76 -3.12 7.93
N ARG A 381 0.88 -2.90 9.25
CA ARG A 381 0.20 -3.69 10.28
C ARG A 381 -1.16 -3.07 10.55
N LEU A 382 -2.17 -3.92 10.61
CA LEU A 382 -3.54 -3.53 10.89
C LEU A 382 -4.09 -4.44 11.98
N GLN A 383 -4.68 -3.84 13.00
CA GLN A 383 -5.53 -4.47 13.99
C GLN A 383 -6.90 -3.79 13.99
N LEU A 384 -7.92 -4.58 14.30
CA LEU A 384 -9.32 -4.20 14.26
C LEU A 384 -9.88 -4.33 15.67
N TYR A 385 -10.69 -3.37 16.09
CA TYR A 385 -11.43 -3.41 17.35
C TYR A 385 -12.88 -3.74 17.04
N ASP A 386 -13.29 -4.96 17.33
CA ASP A 386 -14.64 -5.42 17.01
C ASP A 386 -15.68 -4.96 18.04
N VAL A 387 -16.96 -5.22 17.76
CA VAL A 387 -18.07 -4.92 18.69
C VAL A 387 -18.03 -5.72 20.00
N SER A 388 -17.19 -6.77 20.10
CA SER A 388 -16.98 -7.51 21.35
C SER A 388 -15.96 -6.83 22.27
N GLY A 389 -15.34 -5.75 21.80
CA GLY A 389 -14.36 -4.98 22.55
C GLY A 389 -12.98 -5.63 22.56
N VAL A 390 -12.66 -6.44 21.55
CA VAL A 390 -11.39 -7.16 21.43
C VAL A 390 -10.60 -6.63 20.22
N TRP A 391 -9.32 -6.34 20.46
CA TRP A 391 -8.36 -6.09 19.37
C TRP A 391 -7.94 -7.41 18.75
N HIS A 392 -8.09 -7.54 17.43
CA HIS A 392 -7.58 -8.70 16.70
C HIS A 392 -6.91 -8.29 15.39
N ARG A 393 -6.07 -9.18 14.86
CA ARG A 393 -5.56 -9.05 13.49
C ARG A 393 -6.62 -9.52 12.50
N PRO A 394 -6.70 -8.95 11.28
CA PRO A 394 -7.58 -9.44 10.24
C PRO A 394 -7.34 -10.93 9.99
N TYR A 395 -8.41 -11.72 9.88
CA TYR A 395 -8.28 -13.10 9.44
C TYR A 395 -7.94 -13.14 7.96
N LEU A 396 -7.15 -14.13 7.52
CA LEU A 396 -6.79 -14.24 6.11
C LEU A 396 -8.03 -14.34 5.20
N THR A 397 -9.12 -14.95 5.69
CA THR A 397 -10.41 -15.05 4.99
C THR A 397 -11.17 -13.74 4.88
N GLU A 398 -10.85 -12.74 5.71
CA GLU A 398 -11.43 -11.40 5.69
C GLU A 398 -10.61 -10.44 4.82
N THR A 399 -9.48 -10.90 4.28
CA THR A 399 -8.54 -10.03 3.56
C THR A 399 -8.50 -10.31 2.07
N SER A 400 -8.24 -9.25 1.33
CA SER A 400 -7.85 -9.27 -0.08
C SER A 400 -6.78 -8.20 -0.29
N ARG A 401 -6.34 -8.00 -1.54
CA ARG A 401 -5.29 -7.04 -1.87
C ARG A 401 -5.66 -6.28 -3.13
N THR A 402 -5.33 -4.99 -3.16
CA THR A 402 -5.29 -4.17 -4.38
C THR A 402 -3.84 -4.07 -4.80
N GLU A 403 -3.49 -4.59 -5.98
CA GLU A 403 -2.10 -4.64 -6.44
C GLU A 403 -2.00 -4.38 -7.96
N PRO A 404 -2.36 -3.17 -8.43
CA PRO A 404 -2.48 -2.91 -9.86
C PRO A 404 -1.14 -3.01 -10.61
N LYS A 405 -0.03 -2.83 -9.89
CA LYS A 405 1.33 -2.72 -10.44
C LYS A 405 2.36 -3.57 -9.69
N THR A 406 2.04 -4.82 -9.33
CA THR A 406 3.03 -5.71 -8.71
C THR A 406 4.11 -6.13 -9.70
N CYS A 407 5.38 -5.99 -9.33
CA CYS A 407 6.51 -6.33 -10.19
C CYS A 407 6.44 -7.80 -10.68
N SER A 408 6.68 -7.99 -11.97
CA SER A 408 6.60 -9.26 -12.70
C SER A 408 5.20 -9.91 -12.74
N ALA A 409 4.18 -9.28 -12.17
CA ALA A 409 2.81 -9.78 -12.21
C ALA A 409 2.12 -9.43 -13.53
N LEU A 410 0.94 -10.01 -13.76
CA LEU A 410 0.07 -9.61 -14.86
C LEU A 410 -0.44 -8.19 -14.62
N PRO A 411 -0.66 -7.37 -15.67
CA PRO A 411 -1.37 -6.11 -15.52
C PRO A 411 -2.80 -6.38 -15.05
N THR A 412 -3.44 -5.36 -14.47
CA THR A 412 -4.81 -5.43 -13.94
C THR A 412 -5.67 -4.37 -14.58
N ASP A 413 -6.98 -4.50 -14.47
CA ASP A 413 -7.96 -3.53 -14.96
C ASP A 413 -8.07 -2.26 -14.09
N ALA A 414 -7.43 -2.27 -12.92
CA ALA A 414 -7.29 -1.12 -12.05
C ALA A 414 -5.99 -0.34 -12.27
N ASP A 415 -5.17 -0.75 -13.24
CA ASP A 415 -3.89 -0.12 -13.55
C ASP A 415 -4.04 1.12 -14.45
N PRO A 416 -3.84 2.35 -13.92
CA PRO A 416 -3.89 3.57 -14.73
C PRO A 416 -2.70 3.71 -15.69
N LEU A 417 -1.62 2.95 -15.49
CA LEU A 417 -0.41 2.96 -16.32
C LEU A 417 -0.30 1.66 -17.14
N TRP A 418 -1.42 1.14 -17.63
CA TRP A 418 -1.50 -0.16 -18.31
C TRP A 418 -0.56 -0.30 -19.53
N SER A 419 -0.14 0.81 -20.14
CA SER A 419 0.83 0.83 -21.24
C SER A 419 2.27 0.52 -20.80
N GLU A 420 2.57 0.68 -19.51
CA GLU A 420 3.86 0.36 -18.93
C GLU A 420 3.86 -1.07 -18.40
N PHE A 421 4.95 -1.80 -18.64
CA PHE A 421 5.08 -3.14 -18.06
C PHE A 421 5.20 -3.07 -16.53
N ASN A 422 4.78 -4.15 -15.87
CA ASN A 422 4.96 -4.31 -14.43
C ASN A 422 6.43 -4.64 -14.08
N ALA A 423 7.36 -3.77 -14.51
CA ALA A 423 8.79 -3.84 -14.26
C ALA A 423 9.26 -2.54 -13.58
N PRO A 424 10.34 -2.57 -12.78
CA PRO A 424 10.91 -1.34 -12.25
C PRO A 424 11.29 -0.40 -13.41
N PRO A 425 10.99 0.90 -13.32
CA PRO A 425 10.55 1.63 -12.11
C PRO A 425 9.03 1.72 -11.92
N TRP A 426 8.22 1.15 -12.80
CA TRP A 426 6.76 1.33 -12.86
C TRP A 426 5.94 0.39 -11.97
N CYS A 427 6.61 -0.37 -11.10
CA CYS A 427 5.98 -1.41 -10.30
C CYS A 427 6.36 -1.30 -8.82
N MET A 428 5.58 -1.96 -7.98
CA MET A 428 5.84 -2.14 -6.56
C MET A 428 6.09 -3.61 -6.24
N THR A 429 6.93 -3.88 -5.26
CA THR A 429 7.05 -5.24 -4.69
C THR A 429 6.17 -5.33 -3.46
N THR A 430 5.28 -6.32 -3.44
CA THR A 430 4.33 -6.56 -2.34
C THR A 430 4.70 -7.83 -1.60
N GLY A 431 4.20 -8.01 -0.39
CA GLY A 431 4.34 -9.25 0.37
C GLY A 431 3.32 -9.34 1.49
N LEU A 432 2.83 -10.54 1.78
CA LEU A 432 1.87 -10.76 2.85
C LEU A 432 2.48 -11.70 3.89
N VAL A 433 2.61 -11.21 5.12
CA VAL A 433 3.10 -12.00 6.25
C VAL A 433 1.92 -12.38 7.12
N THR A 434 1.88 -13.66 7.48
CA THR A 434 0.77 -14.23 8.27
C THR A 434 1.29 -14.88 9.54
N ARG A 435 0.42 -15.00 10.54
CA ARG A 435 0.67 -15.79 11.75
C ARG A 435 -0.11 -17.08 11.68
N ASN A 436 0.54 -18.17 12.09
CA ASN A 436 -0.05 -19.50 12.10
C ASN A 436 -0.96 -19.70 13.34
N THR A 437 -2.00 -18.88 13.43
CA THR A 437 -3.10 -18.98 14.39
C THR A 437 -4.22 -19.83 13.81
N THR A 438 -5.21 -20.19 14.63
CA THR A 438 -6.43 -20.87 14.16
C THR A 438 -7.64 -20.02 14.54
N PRO A 439 -8.28 -19.32 13.57
CA PRO A 439 -7.93 -19.21 12.14
C PRO A 439 -6.66 -18.38 11.89
N VAL A 440 -6.07 -18.52 10.68
CA VAL A 440 -4.84 -17.79 10.27
C VAL A 440 -5.11 -16.29 10.18
N THR A 441 -4.25 -15.47 10.79
CA THR A 441 -4.34 -14.00 10.75
C THR A 441 -3.24 -13.37 9.89
N VAL A 442 -3.52 -12.21 9.30
CA VAL A 442 -2.52 -11.37 8.64
C VAL A 442 -1.75 -10.55 9.68
N ASP A 443 -0.42 -10.60 9.63
CA ASP A 443 0.44 -9.76 10.49
C ASP A 443 0.64 -8.39 9.85
N TYR A 444 1.17 -8.37 8.63
CA TYR A 444 1.32 -7.15 7.84
C TYR A 444 1.37 -7.44 6.35
N MET A 445 1.07 -6.40 5.57
CA MET A 445 1.42 -6.34 4.16
C MET A 445 2.65 -5.45 3.99
N SER A 446 3.69 -5.98 3.35
CA SER A 446 4.86 -5.21 2.96
C SER A 446 4.67 -4.62 1.58
N VAL A 447 4.87 -3.31 1.40
CA VAL A 447 4.86 -2.64 0.09
C VAL A 447 6.13 -1.82 -0.08
N LYS A 448 6.86 -2.04 -1.17
CA LYS A 448 8.08 -1.31 -1.49
C LYS A 448 8.04 -0.78 -2.91
N VAL A 449 8.50 0.46 -3.08
CA VAL A 449 8.75 1.06 -4.39
C VAL A 449 10.22 0.85 -4.74
N PRO A 450 10.57 -0.02 -5.70
CA PRO A 450 11.95 -0.36 -6.04
C PRO A 450 12.78 0.88 -6.43
N ARG A 451 14.08 0.82 -6.16
CA ARG A 451 14.99 1.92 -6.47
C ARG A 451 15.13 2.14 -7.98
N THR A 452 14.98 3.38 -8.40
CA THR A 452 15.08 3.83 -9.79
C THR A 452 16.48 4.43 -10.01
N GLY A 453 17.49 3.57 -10.20
CA GLY A 453 18.87 4.02 -10.46
C GLY A 453 19.52 4.91 -9.37
N SER A 454 20.44 5.78 -9.79
CA SER A 454 21.20 6.69 -8.92
C SER A 454 20.39 7.95 -8.56
N GLY A 455 19.30 7.79 -7.81
CA GLY A 455 18.47 8.91 -7.36
C GLY A 455 19.12 9.77 -6.26
N LEU A 456 18.67 11.02 -6.15
CA LEU A 456 18.95 11.88 -5.00
C LEU A 456 18.38 11.17 -3.76
N THR A 457 19.28 10.65 -2.93
CA THR A 457 18.85 10.03 -1.68
C THR A 457 18.52 11.19 -0.75
N ALA A 458 17.27 11.28 -0.28
CA ALA A 458 16.99 12.10 0.88
C ALA A 458 17.92 11.57 1.98
N LEU A 459 18.88 12.39 2.43
CA LEU A 459 19.69 12.02 3.58
C LEU A 459 18.68 11.83 4.71
N ALA A 460 18.46 10.57 5.12
CA ALA A 460 17.84 10.32 6.40
C ALA A 460 18.69 11.11 7.40
N PRO A 461 18.11 12.10 8.11
CA PRO A 461 18.84 12.74 9.19
C PRO A 461 19.39 11.60 10.06
N PRO A 462 20.67 11.65 10.48
CA PRO A 462 21.15 10.67 11.44
C PRO A 462 20.13 10.62 12.56
N HIS A 463 19.60 9.42 12.84
CA HIS A 463 18.70 9.21 13.96
C HIS A 463 19.29 9.98 15.13
N PRO A 464 18.60 11.01 15.65
CA PRO A 464 19.05 11.62 16.87
C PRO A 464 19.19 10.46 17.85
N THR A 465 20.40 10.24 18.39
CA THR A 465 20.58 9.31 19.50
C THR A 465 19.76 9.90 20.63
N ALA A 466 18.49 9.52 20.69
CA ALA A 466 17.47 10.13 21.51
C ALA A 466 17.99 10.08 22.94
N THR A 467 18.36 11.23 23.48
CA THR A 467 18.84 11.36 24.85
C THR A 467 17.58 11.40 25.71
N THR A 468 16.84 10.29 25.76
CA THR A 468 15.52 10.30 26.38
C THR A 468 15.64 10.34 27.89
N ALA A 469 14.97 11.32 28.48
CA ALA A 469 14.70 11.41 29.90
C ALA A 469 14.00 10.11 30.36
N ALA A 470 14.62 9.42 31.32
CA ALA A 470 13.95 8.36 32.07
C ALA A 470 12.75 8.98 32.80
N GLY A 471 11.52 8.56 32.46
CA GLY A 471 10.32 9.17 33.01
C GLY A 471 9.04 8.39 32.71
N THR A 472 8.01 8.73 33.48
CA THR A 472 6.63 8.24 33.30
C THR A 472 5.76 9.40 32.85
N VAL A 473 4.94 9.23 31.81
CA VAL A 473 4.00 10.24 31.29
C VAL A 473 2.62 9.61 31.23
N GLY A 474 1.61 10.25 31.82
CA GLY A 474 0.25 9.69 31.88
C GLY A 474 0.13 8.35 32.62
N GLY A 475 1.15 7.93 33.38
CA GLY A 475 1.25 6.60 33.99
C GLY A 475 2.05 5.58 33.16
N VAL A 476 2.54 5.97 31.98
CA VAL A 476 3.25 5.10 31.02
C VAL A 476 4.76 5.27 31.13
N ASN A 477 5.49 4.18 31.35
CA ASN A 477 6.95 4.16 31.29
C ASN A 477 7.42 4.35 29.84
N GLN A 478 8.05 5.49 29.56
CA GLN A 478 8.41 5.88 28.19
C GLN A 478 9.51 5.01 27.58
N GLN A 479 10.42 4.47 28.40
CA GLN A 479 11.44 3.53 27.91
C GLN A 479 10.81 2.20 27.51
N ALA A 480 9.91 1.66 28.34
CA ALA A 480 9.19 0.44 28.02
C ALA A 480 8.32 0.60 26.77
N LEU A 481 7.68 1.76 26.60
CA LEU A 481 6.90 2.08 25.40
C LEU A 481 7.77 2.07 24.14
N ARG A 482 8.91 2.77 24.15
CA ARG A 482 9.85 2.79 23.02
C ARG A 482 10.38 1.38 22.69
N ASP A 483 10.80 0.64 23.72
CA ASP A 483 11.30 -0.73 23.54
C ASP A 483 10.23 -1.65 22.94
N CYS A 484 8.97 -1.45 23.33
CA CYS A 484 7.85 -2.17 22.76
C CYS A 484 7.58 -1.78 21.30
N LEU A 485 7.51 -0.49 20.97
CA LEU A 485 7.29 -0.01 19.60
C LEU A 485 8.37 -0.51 18.64
N GLU A 486 9.63 -0.62 19.08
CA GLU A 486 10.72 -1.13 18.24
C GLU A 486 10.63 -2.65 18.02
N LYS A 487 10.28 -3.41 19.07
CA LYS A 487 10.33 -4.89 19.03
C LYS A 487 9.03 -5.56 18.64
N SER A 488 7.89 -5.05 19.10
CA SER A 488 6.57 -5.70 19.01
C SER A 488 5.43 -4.67 19.15
N PRO A 489 5.32 -3.71 18.21
CA PRO A 489 4.41 -2.56 18.34
C PRO A 489 2.95 -2.95 18.59
N ASP A 490 2.49 -4.03 17.98
CA ASP A 490 1.11 -4.52 18.08
C ASP A 490 0.72 -5.09 19.46
N THR A 491 1.66 -5.15 20.40
CA THR A 491 1.43 -5.69 21.76
C THR A 491 1.58 -4.64 22.83
N CYS A 492 1.83 -3.38 22.47
CA CYS A 492 2.18 -2.36 23.46
C CYS A 492 1.03 -2.00 24.39
N LEU A 493 -0.21 -2.02 23.90
CA LEU A 493 -1.40 -1.81 24.75
C LEU A 493 -1.48 -2.82 25.89
N ASP A 494 -1.08 -4.08 25.63
CA ASP A 494 -1.16 -5.17 26.60
C ASP A 494 0.09 -5.28 27.48
N THR A 495 1.26 -4.94 26.93
CA THR A 495 2.56 -5.22 27.56
C THR A 495 3.19 -4.02 28.26
N VAL A 496 2.81 -2.80 27.90
CA VAL A 496 3.33 -1.58 28.52
C VAL A 496 2.39 -1.15 29.64
N ALA A 497 2.82 -1.35 30.88
CA ALA A 497 2.04 -0.99 32.06
C ALA A 497 1.57 0.47 32.01
N GLY A 498 0.27 0.67 32.26
CA GLY A 498 -0.40 1.97 32.27
C GLY A 498 -0.77 2.52 30.89
N LEU A 499 -0.35 1.91 29.77
CA LEU A 499 -0.65 2.43 28.43
C LEU A 499 -2.14 2.33 28.09
N GLN A 500 -2.76 1.18 28.30
CA GLN A 500 -4.19 0.99 28.05
C GLN A 500 -5.06 1.95 28.89
N ASP A 501 -4.74 2.11 30.18
CA ASP A 501 -5.44 3.05 31.07
C ASP A 501 -5.26 4.50 30.60
N CYS A 502 -4.06 4.85 30.15
CA CYS A 502 -3.79 6.18 29.63
C CYS A 502 -4.56 6.48 28.33
N VAL A 503 -4.56 5.53 27.38
CA VAL A 503 -5.25 5.62 26.08
C VAL A 503 -6.76 5.69 26.29
N SER A 504 -7.33 4.80 27.09
CA SER A 504 -8.76 4.79 27.40
C SER A 504 -9.23 6.08 28.09
N ALA A 505 -8.36 6.70 28.90
CA ALA A 505 -8.61 8.00 29.52
C ALA A 505 -8.32 9.22 28.62
N ARG A 506 -7.91 9.01 27.35
CA ARG A 506 -7.49 10.06 26.40
C ARG A 506 -6.46 11.03 26.99
N ARG A 507 -5.51 10.51 27.78
CA ARG A 507 -4.42 11.31 28.34
C ARG A 507 -3.27 11.43 27.33
N ILE A 508 -2.28 12.25 27.68
CA ILE A 508 -0.99 12.23 26.99
C ILE A 508 -0.21 11.02 27.51
N CYS A 509 0.02 10.04 26.63
CA CYS A 509 0.60 8.72 26.92
C CYS A 509 2.03 8.57 26.43
N SER A 510 2.41 9.35 25.42
CA SER A 510 3.78 9.46 24.95
C SER A 510 4.26 10.91 25.05
N SER A 511 5.51 11.11 25.47
CA SER A 511 6.14 12.43 25.42
C SER A 511 6.62 12.69 24.01
N PRO A 512 6.19 13.77 23.34
CA PRO A 512 6.76 14.10 22.04
C PRO A 512 8.24 14.42 22.21
N ASP A 513 9.12 13.58 21.66
CA ASP A 513 10.50 13.96 21.42
C ASP A 513 10.50 14.95 20.25
N VAL A 514 10.28 16.24 20.56
CA VAL A 514 10.19 17.32 19.58
C VAL A 514 11.60 17.58 19.04
N SER A 515 12.08 16.66 18.22
CA SER A 515 13.19 16.90 17.32
C SER A 515 12.73 18.01 16.38
N ARG A 516 13.24 19.23 16.57
CA ARG A 516 12.95 20.34 15.67
C ARG A 516 13.42 19.93 14.27
N ALA A 517 12.49 19.58 13.39
CA ALA A 517 12.82 19.47 11.98
C ALA A 517 13.43 20.78 11.51
N THR A 518 14.34 20.66 10.55
CA THR A 518 14.90 21.81 9.86
C THR A 518 13.76 22.56 9.19
N ALA A 519 13.39 23.69 9.77
CA ALA A 519 12.35 24.56 9.25
C ALA A 519 12.83 25.10 7.90
N VAL A 520 12.12 24.76 6.82
CA VAL A 520 12.29 25.40 5.51
C VAL A 520 11.14 26.39 5.37
N PRO A 521 11.40 27.71 5.50
CA PRO A 521 10.34 28.69 5.34
C PRO A 521 9.77 28.65 3.92
N ILE A 522 8.46 28.85 3.82
CA ILE A 522 7.76 28.96 2.54
C ILE A 522 7.26 30.38 2.34
N SER A 523 7.47 30.94 1.15
CA SER A 523 6.86 32.20 0.75
C SER A 523 5.38 32.01 0.41
N LEU A 524 4.59 33.08 0.45
CA LEU A 524 3.18 33.03 0.08
C LEU A 524 2.97 32.46 -1.34
N ASP A 525 3.82 32.82 -2.30
CA ASP A 525 3.75 32.31 -3.67
C ASP A 525 4.10 30.82 -3.78
N GLN A 526 5.07 30.36 -3.00
CA GLN A 526 5.41 28.94 -2.95
C GLN A 526 4.24 28.14 -2.37
N ALA A 527 3.56 28.70 -1.37
CA ALA A 527 2.41 28.07 -0.75
C ALA A 527 1.17 28.09 -1.69
N ARG A 528 0.95 29.16 -2.47
CA ARG A 528 -0.03 29.15 -3.60
C ARG A 528 0.23 28.02 -4.59
N ARG A 529 1.50 27.83 -4.98
CA ARG A 529 1.88 26.72 -5.86
C ARG A 529 1.67 25.36 -5.20
N ALA A 530 1.83 25.26 -3.88
CA ALA A 530 1.53 24.03 -3.15
C ALA A 530 0.03 23.71 -3.20
N VAL A 531 -0.84 24.69 -2.94
CA VAL A 531 -2.30 24.56 -3.08
C VAL A 531 -2.68 24.03 -4.46
N SER A 532 -2.20 24.66 -5.53
CA SER A 532 -2.52 24.21 -6.90
C SER A 532 -1.97 22.83 -7.27
N ARG A 533 -1.03 22.27 -6.49
CA ARG A 533 -0.58 20.87 -6.64
C ARG A 533 -1.47 19.90 -5.87
N HIS A 534 -1.96 20.29 -4.69
CA HIS A 534 -2.88 19.45 -3.90
C HIS A 534 -4.28 19.43 -4.49
N LEU A 535 -4.71 20.54 -5.09
CA LEU A 535 -6.05 20.68 -5.64
C LEU A 535 -6.02 20.49 -7.15
N ALA A 536 -6.58 19.38 -7.61
CA ALA A 536 -6.86 19.14 -9.02
C ALA A 536 -8.35 19.41 -9.31
N PRO A 537 -8.72 19.85 -10.54
CA PRO A 537 -7.85 20.53 -11.51
C PRO A 537 -7.33 21.86 -10.94
N ALA A 538 -6.29 22.44 -11.55
CA ALA A 538 -5.48 23.57 -11.06
C ALA A 538 -6.27 24.79 -10.55
N ALA A 539 -6.86 24.68 -9.36
CA ALA A 539 -7.58 25.75 -8.70
C ALA A 539 -6.58 26.81 -8.26
N ALA A 540 -6.90 28.05 -8.60
CA ALA A 540 -6.11 29.20 -8.20
C ALA A 540 -6.79 29.82 -6.97
N PRO A 541 -6.05 30.04 -5.86
CA PRO A 541 -6.64 30.67 -4.70
C PRO A 541 -7.13 32.08 -5.05
N THR A 542 -8.42 32.32 -4.85
CA THR A 542 -9.06 33.64 -4.99
C THR A 542 -8.51 34.66 -3.99
N SER A 543 -8.09 34.19 -2.81
CA SER A 543 -7.43 35.02 -1.79
C SER A 543 -6.32 34.24 -1.11
N SER A 544 -5.26 34.95 -0.75
CA SER A 544 -4.06 34.40 -0.11
C SER A 544 -3.42 35.46 0.76
N THR A 545 -3.29 35.18 2.06
CA THR A 545 -2.77 36.15 3.04
C THR A 545 -1.81 35.49 4.00
N SER A 546 -0.80 36.24 4.47
CA SER A 546 0.06 35.83 5.59
C SER A 546 -0.42 36.57 6.84
N ARG A 547 -0.62 35.85 7.94
CA ARG A 547 -1.07 36.46 9.21
C ARG A 547 -0.61 35.63 10.42
N PRO A 548 -0.44 36.24 11.61
CA PRO A 548 -0.17 35.48 12.82
C PRO A 548 -1.39 34.63 13.21
N VAL A 549 -1.16 33.48 13.86
CA VAL A 549 -2.22 32.58 14.37
C VAL A 549 -3.25 33.32 15.25
N ALA A 550 -2.79 34.30 16.05
CA ALA A 550 -3.67 35.13 16.87
C ALA A 550 -4.72 35.93 16.05
N ALA A 551 -4.41 36.27 14.80
CA ALA A 551 -5.28 37.06 13.92
C ALA A 551 -6.22 36.20 13.04
N LEU A 552 -6.23 34.87 13.22
CA LEU A 552 -7.19 33.99 12.58
C LEU A 552 -8.58 34.10 13.22
N ASP A 553 -9.61 33.75 12.45
CA ASP A 553 -10.95 33.51 13.00
C ASP A 553 -10.89 32.44 14.11
N ALA A 554 -11.77 32.56 15.12
CA ALA A 554 -11.75 31.68 16.28
C ALA A 554 -12.02 30.22 15.91
N ARG A 555 -12.91 29.96 14.93
CA ARG A 555 -13.20 28.62 14.44
C ARG A 555 -11.99 28.07 13.70
N LEU A 556 -11.45 28.81 12.72
CA LEU A 556 -10.26 28.35 11.98
C LEU A 556 -9.06 28.12 12.90
N ARG A 557 -8.87 28.96 13.94
CA ARG A 557 -7.80 28.79 14.92
C ARG A 557 -7.97 27.52 15.76
N ALA A 558 -9.20 27.11 16.06
CA ALA A 558 -9.49 25.91 16.83
C ALA A 558 -9.13 24.61 16.07
N GLU A 559 -9.17 24.65 14.74
CA GLU A 559 -8.79 23.51 13.88
C GLU A 559 -7.27 23.37 13.69
N LEU A 560 -6.48 24.39 14.07
CA LEU A 560 -5.03 24.31 13.91
C LEU A 560 -4.39 23.50 15.03
N PRO A 561 -3.31 22.76 14.75
CA PRO A 561 -2.49 22.19 15.80
C PRO A 561 -1.96 23.32 16.71
N THR A 562 -1.73 23.03 18.00
CA THR A 562 -1.26 24.03 18.98
C THR A 562 0.00 24.77 18.51
N LEU A 563 -0.17 26.00 18.03
CA LEU A 563 0.91 26.86 17.56
C LEU A 563 1.01 28.10 18.45
N PRO A 564 2.24 28.64 18.67
CA PRO A 564 2.39 29.94 19.31
C PRO A 564 1.55 31.02 18.61
N ALA A 565 0.90 31.88 19.38
CA ALA A 565 -0.01 32.91 18.86
C ALA A 565 0.65 33.85 17.82
N GLY A 566 1.96 34.08 17.93
CA GLY A 566 2.75 34.89 17.01
C GLY A 566 3.27 34.16 15.76
N SER A 567 3.11 32.83 15.66
CA SER A 567 3.53 32.06 14.49
C SER A 567 2.83 32.56 13.24
N GLN A 568 3.59 32.76 12.16
CA GLN A 568 3.03 33.16 10.88
C GLN A 568 2.47 31.95 10.14
N VAL A 569 1.28 32.11 9.57
CA VAL A 569 0.66 31.12 8.68
C VAL A 569 0.23 31.80 7.39
N HIS A 570 0.23 31.02 6.31
CA HIS A 570 -0.35 31.42 5.04
C HIS A 570 -1.73 30.79 4.91
N VAL A 571 -2.75 31.61 4.70
CA VAL A 571 -4.15 31.18 4.52
C VAL A 571 -4.54 31.40 3.07
N MET A 572 -5.09 30.37 2.44
CA MET A 572 -5.52 30.37 1.03
C MET A 572 -6.98 29.98 0.97
N THR A 573 -7.74 30.69 0.15
CA THR A 573 -9.16 30.39 -0.08
C THR A 573 -9.49 30.45 -1.56
N GLY A 574 -10.39 29.58 -1.99
CA GLY A 574 -10.92 29.55 -3.35
C GLY A 574 -12.37 29.10 -3.35
N ASN A 575 -13.07 29.41 -4.44
CA ASN A 575 -14.46 29.00 -4.67
C ASN A 575 -14.56 27.96 -5.80
N ASP A 576 -13.43 27.56 -6.39
CA ASP A 576 -13.39 26.59 -7.47
C ASP A 576 -13.82 25.21 -6.98
N ARG A 577 -14.36 24.41 -7.90
CA ARG A 577 -14.64 23.00 -7.67
C ARG A 577 -13.33 22.22 -7.71
N VAL A 578 -13.03 21.49 -6.64
CA VAL A 578 -11.78 20.75 -6.44
C VAL A 578 -12.03 19.31 -6.06
N HIS A 579 -11.10 18.43 -6.41
CA HIS A 579 -11.07 17.04 -5.93
C HIS A 579 -10.67 16.97 -4.45
N GLY A 580 -11.12 15.92 -3.77
CA GLY A 580 -10.75 15.61 -2.39
C GLY A 580 -9.26 15.32 -2.18
N PHE A 581 -8.83 15.26 -0.91
CA PHE A 581 -7.44 14.96 -0.54
C PHE A 581 -7.10 13.46 -0.51
N GLY A 582 -8.12 12.62 -0.30
CA GLY A 582 -7.93 11.18 -0.15
C GLY A 582 -7.36 10.57 -1.42
N ALA A 583 -6.67 9.44 -1.30
CA ALA A 583 -5.98 8.83 -2.45
C ALA A 583 -6.94 8.38 -3.59
N ASN A 584 -8.22 8.27 -3.25
CA ASN A 584 -9.36 8.01 -4.13
C ASN A 584 -10.24 9.26 -4.28
N ALA A 585 -9.67 10.39 -4.69
CA ALA A 585 -10.34 11.69 -4.79
C ALA A 585 -11.50 11.79 -5.83
N GLU A 586 -12.43 10.84 -5.81
CA GLU A 586 -13.66 10.80 -6.61
C GLU A 586 -14.62 11.91 -6.19
N ASN A 587 -14.64 12.25 -4.90
CA ASN A 587 -15.44 13.34 -4.38
C ASN A 587 -14.88 14.69 -4.85
N THR A 588 -15.80 15.58 -5.24
CA THR A 588 -15.50 16.95 -5.60
C THR A 588 -16.28 17.91 -4.71
N TYR A 589 -15.65 19.00 -4.33
CA TYR A 589 -16.19 19.98 -3.41
C TYR A 589 -16.10 21.38 -4.00
N ASP A 590 -17.12 22.21 -3.75
CA ASP A 590 -17.15 23.59 -4.22
C ASP A 590 -16.56 24.49 -3.12
N GLY A 591 -15.39 25.06 -3.39
CA GLY A 591 -14.67 25.95 -2.48
C GLY A 591 -13.74 25.24 -1.49
N TYR A 592 -12.78 25.99 -0.97
CA TYR A 592 -11.76 25.48 -0.05
C TYR A 592 -11.09 26.56 0.81
N VAL A 593 -10.55 26.13 1.95
CA VAL A 593 -9.64 26.87 2.81
C VAL A 593 -8.44 25.99 3.13
N MET A 594 -7.22 26.50 2.98
CA MET A 594 -5.98 25.80 3.34
C MET A 594 -5.08 26.70 4.17
N VAL A 595 -4.44 26.14 5.19
CA VAL A 595 -3.54 26.85 6.09
C VAL A 595 -2.18 26.18 6.11
N TYR A 596 -1.14 26.92 5.71
CA TYR A 596 0.25 26.46 5.73
C TYR A 596 1.04 27.13 6.84
N ASP A 597 1.94 26.37 7.46
CA ASP A 597 2.98 26.92 8.32
C ASP A 597 4.02 27.67 7.49
N ALA A 598 4.15 28.98 7.71
CA ALA A 598 5.09 29.82 6.97
C ALA A 598 6.56 29.44 7.23
N ALA A 599 6.88 28.87 8.39
CA ALA A 599 8.23 28.51 8.77
C ALA A 599 8.62 27.09 8.34
N ARG A 600 7.66 26.17 8.24
CA ARG A 600 7.95 24.73 8.05
C ARG A 600 7.61 24.17 6.66
N SER A 601 6.93 24.93 5.80
CA SER A 601 6.45 24.43 4.49
C SER A 601 5.45 23.27 4.59
N VAL A 602 4.66 23.20 5.67
CA VAL A 602 3.71 22.08 5.88
C VAL A 602 2.26 22.58 5.88
N LEU A 603 1.37 21.78 5.30
CA LEU A 603 -0.07 21.97 5.38
C LEU A 603 -0.53 21.63 6.81
N LEU A 604 -1.08 22.60 7.52
CA LEU A 604 -1.57 22.46 8.90
C LEU A 604 -3.01 21.98 8.96
N TYR A 605 -3.84 22.57 8.10
CA TYR A 605 -5.25 22.31 8.02
C TYR A 605 -5.73 22.59 6.60
N ALA A 606 -6.69 21.81 6.12
CA ALA A 606 -7.50 22.20 4.99
C ALA A 606 -8.94 21.79 5.17
N CYS A 607 -9.84 22.56 4.59
CA CYS A 607 -11.23 22.20 4.44
C CYS A 607 -11.66 22.42 2.99
N LEU A 608 -12.42 21.48 2.44
CA LEU A 608 -13.04 21.53 1.13
C LEU A 608 -14.56 21.50 1.29
N GLY A 609 -15.29 22.34 0.55
CA GLY A 609 -16.75 22.36 0.51
C GLY A 609 -17.39 23.53 1.26
N ALA A 610 -18.72 23.48 1.35
CA ALA A 610 -19.54 24.60 1.82
C ALA A 610 -19.41 24.86 3.33
N ASP A 611 -19.01 23.84 4.10
CA ASP A 611 -18.95 23.90 5.56
C ASP A 611 -17.68 24.57 6.10
N CYS A 612 -16.78 24.97 5.21
CA CYS A 612 -15.47 25.44 5.62
C CYS A 612 -15.53 26.73 6.43
N PRO A 613 -14.68 26.85 7.48
CA PRO A 613 -14.55 28.09 8.22
C PRO A 613 -14.24 29.24 7.26
N GLN A 614 -15.07 30.28 7.25
CA GLN A 614 -14.83 31.45 6.41
C GLN A 614 -13.53 32.12 6.87
N ALA A 615 -12.60 32.38 5.95
CA ALA A 615 -11.28 32.94 6.30
C ALA A 615 -11.34 34.40 6.78
N THR A 616 -12.45 35.11 6.52
CA THR A 616 -12.66 36.51 6.97
C THR A 616 -14.14 36.89 6.98
N ARG A 617 -14.54 37.62 8.03
CA ARG A 617 -15.03 38.99 7.83
C ARG A 617 -13.88 39.95 8.06
#